data_AF-A0AA88L5E5-F1
#
_entry.id   AF-A0AA88L5E5-F1
#
_cell.length_a   1.000
_cell.length_b   1.000
_cell.length_c   1.000
_cell.angle_alpha   90.00
_cell.angle_beta   90.00
_cell.angle_gamma   90.00
#
_symmetry.space_group_name_H-M   'P 1'
#
loop_
_entity.id
_entity.type
_entity.pdbx_description
1 polymer ?
#
loop_
_entity_poly.entity_id
_entity_poly.type
_entity_poly.pdbx_seq_one_letter_code
_entity_poly.pdbx_strand_id
1 'polypeptide(L)' 'MARKSIESFMLKSRLCLATPRGLPTRLNPNTGKFTTINLAFADPSLFNKCTAYAPDQDVLISDHQSILIHLND' A
#
# COMPACT_ATOMS: atom_id res chain seq x y z
N MET A 1 -11.43 4.81 15.15
CA MET A 1 -10.22 5.26 15.87
C MET A 1 -8.92 4.96 15.12
N ALA A 2 -8.73 3.74 14.58
CA ALA A 2 -7.49 3.32 13.89
C ALA A 2 -6.95 4.29 12.81
N ARG A 3 -7.81 4.87 11.96
CA ARG A 3 -7.39 5.82 10.91
C ARG A 3 -6.64 7.04 11.45
N LYS A 4 -7.17 7.67 12.51
CA LYS A 4 -6.55 8.84 13.13
C LYS A 4 -5.19 8.51 13.74
N SER A 5 -5.02 7.29 14.26
CA SER A 5 -3.75 6.82 14.84
C SER A 5 -2.68 6.62 13.77
N ILE A 6 -3.03 6.06 12.61
CA ILE A 6 -2.09 5.87 11.49
C ILE A 6 -1.71 7.23 10.89
N GLU A 7 -2.67 8.12 10.67
CA GLU A 7 -2.41 9.49 10.20
C GLU A 7 -1.48 10.25 11.15
N SER A 8 -1.70 10.14 12.46
CA SER A 8 -0.84 10.76 13.47
C SER A 8 0.58 10.15 13.50
N PHE A 9 0.71 8.83 13.33
CA PHE A 9 2.00 8.16 13.25
C PHE A 9 2.80 8.63 12.04
N MET A 10 2.19 8.69 10.85
CA MET A 10 2.87 9.18 9.64
C MET A 10 3.39 10.61 9.80
N LEU A 11 2.56 11.50 10.36
CA LEU A 11 2.92 12.90 10.63
C LEU A 11 4.11 13.00 11.59
N LYS A 12 4.13 12.22 12.67
CA LYS A 12 5.23 12.22 13.65
C LYS A 12 6.51 11.64 13.09
N SER A 13 6.41 10.56 12.31
CA SER A 13 7.55 9.84 11.75
C SER A 13 8.08 10.45 10.45
N ARG A 14 7.45 11.52 9.94
CA ARG A 14 7.78 12.18 8.66
C ARG A 14 7.81 11.22 7.46
N LEU A 15 7.02 10.16 7.51
CA LEU A 15 6.94 9.16 6.44
C LEU A 15 5.97 9.61 5.35
N CYS A 16 6.31 9.34 4.10
CA CYS A 16 5.46 9.55 2.94
C CYS A 16 4.72 8.26 2.57
N LEU A 17 3.43 8.36 2.26
CA LEU A 17 2.64 7.22 1.78
C LEU A 17 3.05 6.87 0.34
N ALA A 18 3.78 5.76 0.17
CA ALA A 18 4.26 5.28 -1.13
C ALA A 18 3.21 4.47 -1.91
N THR A 19 2.18 3.93 -1.25
CA THR A 19 1.09 3.23 -1.93
C THR A 19 0.24 4.19 -2.77
N PRO A 20 0.08 3.96 -4.08
CA PRO A 20 -0.77 4.77 -4.92
C PRO A 20 -2.23 4.74 -4.45
N ARG A 21 -2.91 5.87 -4.61
CA ARG A 21 -4.32 5.98 -4.28
C ARG A 21 -5.14 5.02 -5.15
N GLY A 22 -5.94 4.17 -4.50
CA GLY A 22 -6.82 3.23 -5.19
C GLY A 22 -6.15 1.91 -5.60
N LEU A 23 -4.88 1.67 -5.22
CA LEU A 23 -4.24 0.39 -5.47
C LEU A 23 -5.00 -0.73 -4.71
N PRO A 24 -5.56 -1.74 -5.40
CA PRO A 24 -6.30 -2.81 -4.73
C PRO A 24 -5.31 -3.74 -4.01
N THR A 25 -5.41 -3.83 -2.68
CA THR A 25 -4.48 -4.64 -1.88
C THR A 25 -5.14 -5.78 -1.11
N ARG A 26 -6.47 -5.85 -1.16
CA ARG A 26 -7.24 -6.99 -0.66
C ARG A 26 -8.55 -7.14 -1.42
N LEU A 27 -8.83 -8.35 -1.88
CA LEU A 27 -10.14 -8.77 -2.37
C LEU A 27 -10.98 -9.25 -1.18
N ASN A 28 -12.15 -8.69 -0.93
CA ASN A 28 -13.04 -9.26 0.09
C ASN A 28 -13.76 -10.48 -0.50
N PRO A 29 -13.51 -11.71 0.00
CA PRO A 29 -14.06 -12.93 -0.59
C PRO A 29 -15.58 -13.02 -0.50
N ASN A 30 -16.20 -12.33 0.46
CA ASN A 30 -17.65 -12.35 0.64
C ASN A 30 -18.39 -11.37 -0.28
N THR A 31 -17.69 -10.37 -0.82
CA THR A 31 -18.33 -9.29 -1.61
C THR A 31 -17.75 -9.14 -3.01
N GLY A 32 -16.62 -9.77 -3.31
CA GLY A 32 -15.86 -9.58 -4.55
C GLY A 32 -15.28 -8.17 -4.71
N LYS A 33 -15.36 -7.31 -3.68
CA LYS A 33 -14.90 -5.92 -3.75
C LYS A 33 -13.44 -5.81 -3.34
N PHE A 34 -12.69 -5.04 -4.12
CA PHE A 34 -11.33 -4.67 -3.76
C PHE A 34 -11.31 -3.52 -2.75
N THR A 35 -10.36 -3.60 -1.82
CA THR A 35 -10.08 -2.60 -0.80
C THR A 35 -8.57 -2.36 -0.71
N THR A 36 -8.19 -1.15 -0.31
CA THR A 36 -6.79 -0.80 -0.03
C THR A 36 -6.58 -0.80 1.48
N ILE A 37 -5.95 -1.85 2.01
CA ILE A 37 -5.65 -1.96 3.44
C ILE A 37 -4.16 -2.21 3.73
N ASN A 38 -3.42 -2.82 2.80
CA ASN A 38 -1.96 -2.86 2.87
C ASN A 38 -1.43 -1.51 2.38
N LEU A 39 -0.53 -0.92 3.15
CA LEU A 39 0.09 0.38 2.86
C LEU A 39 1.61 0.24 2.97
N ALA A 40 2.32 0.93 2.09
CA ALA A 40 3.76 1.09 2.05
C ALA A 40 4.10 2.55 2.33
N PHE A 41 5.16 2.75 3.11
CA PHE A 41 5.67 4.05 3.49
C PHE A 41 7.14 4.16 3.14
N ALA A 42 7.57 5.35 2.75
CA ALA A 42 8.96 5.64 2.43
C ALA A 42 9.43 6.89 3.18
N ASP A 43 10.73 6.96 3.47
CA ASP A 43 11.36 8.21 3.86
C ASP A 43 11.22 9.24 2.72
N PRO A 44 11.06 10.54 3.01
CA PRO A 44 10.94 11.58 1.97
C PRO A 44 12.10 11.58 0.96
N SER A 45 13.31 11.20 1.37
CA SER A 45 14.48 11.11 0.49
C SER A 45 14.39 9.98 -0.54
N LEU A 46 13.61 8.94 -0.25
CA LEU A 46 13.39 7.78 -1.11
C LEU A 46 12.05 7.82 -1.84
N PHE A 47 11.10 8.65 -1.39
CA PHE A 47 9.74 8.68 -1.91
C PHE A 47 9.70 8.87 -3.44
N ASN A 48 10.50 9.80 -3.98
CA ASN A 48 10.56 10.06 -5.42
C ASN A 48 11.26 8.95 -6.22
N LYS A 49 11.94 8.02 -5.54
CA LYS A 49 12.58 6.83 -6.12
C LYS A 49 11.68 5.60 -6.06
N CYS A 50 10.60 5.64 -5.26
CA CYS A 50 9.70 4.51 -5.09
C CYS A 50 8.60 4.49 -6.16
N THR A 51 8.52 3.41 -6.92
CA THR A 51 7.34 3.08 -7.73
C THR A 51 6.67 1.85 -7.16
N ALA A 52 5.46 2.00 -6.62
CA ALA A 52 4.70 0.91 -6.04
C ALA A 52 3.54 0.49 -6.94
N TYR A 53 3.36 -0.82 -7.11
CA TYR A 53 2.29 -1.41 -7.92
C TYR A 53 1.86 -2.76 -7.36
N ALA A 54 0.69 -3.23 -7.78
CA ALA A 54 0.18 -4.56 -7.47
C ALA A 54 0.35 -5.41 -8.74
N PRO A 55 0.93 -6.62 -8.64
CA PRO A 55 1.05 -7.53 -9.78
C PRO A 55 -0.32 -8.06 -10.22
N ASP A 56 -0.42 -8.46 -11.49
CA ASP A 56 -1.61 -9.14 -12.02
C ASP A 56 -1.81 -10.52 -11.37
N GLN A 57 -3.08 -10.86 -11.17
CA GLN A 57 -3.54 -11.94 -10.30
C GLN A 57 -3.53 -13.30 -10.98
N ASP A 58 -2.36 -13.92 -11.12
CA ASP A 58 -2.32 -15.25 -11.75
C ASP A 58 -2.33 -16.42 -10.74
N VAL A 59 -2.05 -16.22 -9.45
CA VAL A 59 -2.14 -17.30 -8.45
C VAL A 59 -2.47 -16.75 -7.06
N LEU A 60 -3.75 -16.58 -6.72
CA LEU A 60 -4.15 -16.14 -5.38
C LEU A 60 -4.41 -17.33 -4.45
N ILE A 61 -3.42 -17.61 -3.59
CA ILE A 61 -3.58 -18.46 -2.38
C ILE A 61 -4.18 -17.61 -1.23
N SER A 62 -4.24 -16.28 -1.37
CA SER A 62 -4.66 -15.33 -0.33
C SER A 62 -5.63 -14.27 -0.88
N ASP A 63 -6.50 -13.75 0.00
CA ASP A 63 -7.36 -12.60 -0.28
C ASP A 63 -6.59 -11.26 -0.28
N HIS A 64 -5.34 -11.24 0.20
CA HIS A 64 -4.43 -10.11 0.13
C HIS A 64 -3.57 -10.12 -1.14
N GLN A 65 -3.34 -8.93 -1.70
CA GLN A 65 -2.41 -8.72 -2.81
C GLN A 65 -1.07 -8.20 -2.28
N SER A 66 0.02 -8.73 -2.83
CA SER A 66 1.36 -8.20 -2.62
C SER A 66 1.47 -6.78 -3.19
N ILE A 67 2.21 -5.91 -2.49
CA ILE A 67 2.65 -4.63 -3.04
C ILE A 67 4.11 -4.82 -3.45
N LEU A 68 4.39 -4.63 -4.73
CA LEU A 68 5.76 -4.58 -5.23
C LEU A 68 6.24 -3.13 -5.23
N ILE A 69 7.45 -2.90 -4.73
CA ILE A 69 8.08 -1.58 -4.66
C ILE A 69 9.39 -1.67 -5.43
N HIS A 70 9.49 -0.89 -6.50
CA HIS A 70 10.74 -0.71 -7.23
C HIS A 70 11.42 0.58 -6.74
N LEU A 71 12.70 0.50 -6.43
CA LEU A 71 13.55 1.64 -6.11
C LEU A 71 14.35 2.02 -7.35
N ASN A 72 14.08 3.19 -7.91
CA ASN A 72 14.77 3.73 -9.06
C ASN A 72 16.04 4.47 -8.60
N ASP A 73 17.18 4.19 -9.24
CA ASP A 73 18.45 4.87 -8.96
C ASP A 73 18.55 6.24 -9.63
#